data_AF-A0A6A3WBD3-F1
#
_entry.id   AF-A0A6A3WBD3-F1
#
_cell.length_a   1.000
_cell.length_b   1.000
_cell.length_c   1.000
_cell.angle_alpha   90.00
_cell.angle_beta   90.00
_cell.angle_gamma   90.00
#
_symmetry.space_group_name_H-M   'P 1'
#
loop_
_entity.id
_entity.type
_entity.pdbx_description
1 polymer ?
#
loop_
_entity_poly.entity_id
_entity_poly.type
_entity_poly.pdbx_seq_one_letter_code
_entity_poly.pdbx_strand_id
1 'polypeptide(L)'
;MAVGTSTRVAYHEDAALPGAKDAAAQMLSTVDESKSISYATLEDAVVAVKKDDALFAVLPVDSATRGSCYDTYDLLIKYNLAVVGECERPVKTSDTHTRARFWMVAKTPVEPSPKTEQCKMSLAFAFASGNAHGQLHRALGLFASREIDLSKVESRPWSSAHPSAGKAEFIFYVVVKARQSDAKVVEAIATLRAMCSYVCVLGCYSSGALETTNGAPDAAPQELTMAQKYPLSPVFDTTKIAKTLAVFGVTKQMEAEGKQVYSLCVGEPDFQPPKRVLEAGIRAIQEGKTKYCDMRGMAELREIIAKYLQRAKGVTYAATEIQVCGGAQQAIYNMILAILRPGDKVLLPSPYWGSYEGILAQVKTQLVQLKNTLEDNYLINPVKLEEALTANPEIRILILCNPSNPAGTLHSPEQLEQIAAVLRKPQFRHVVVISDEIYEQIVYQDEGAPKRVCQSFATLPDMFERTILINGFSKAYAMTGLRIGYMAGPKHFIE
;
A
#
# COMPACT_ATOMS: atom_id res chain seq x y z
N MET A 1 9.22 49.50 -27.09
CA MET A 1 9.34 50.03 -25.72
C MET A 1 8.44 49.23 -24.80
N ALA A 2 9.01 48.62 -23.75
CA ALA A 2 8.44 48.38 -22.42
C ALA A 2 9.54 47.60 -21.66
N VAL A 3 10.57 48.25 -21.12
CA VAL A 3 10.65 48.84 -19.76
C VAL A 3 10.19 47.84 -18.69
N GLY A 4 11.09 47.54 -17.75
CA GLY A 4 10.98 46.54 -16.70
C GLY A 4 9.56 46.33 -16.15
N THR A 5 9.08 45.10 -16.22
CA THR A 5 7.81 44.72 -15.60
C THR A 5 8.07 44.42 -14.13
N SER A 6 7.89 45.45 -13.30
CA SER A 6 7.79 45.33 -11.84
C SER A 6 6.82 44.20 -11.45
N THR A 7 7.23 43.35 -10.50
CA THR A 7 6.41 42.23 -10.01
C THR A 7 5.19 42.77 -9.27
N ARG A 8 3.99 42.60 -9.85
CA ARG A 8 2.73 43.07 -9.27
C ARG A 8 2.17 42.05 -8.28
N VAL A 9 1.81 42.51 -7.08
CA VAL A 9 1.22 41.65 -6.05
C VAL A 9 -0.09 42.22 -5.56
N ALA A 10 -1.17 41.45 -5.73
CA ALA A 10 -2.50 41.81 -5.30
C ALA A 10 -2.67 41.60 -3.79
N TYR A 11 -3.43 42.46 -3.14
CA TYR A 11 -3.88 42.24 -1.77
C TYR A 11 -5.24 42.90 -1.55
N HIS A 12 -5.98 42.41 -0.56
CA HIS A 12 -7.16 43.07 -0.03
C HIS A 12 -6.88 43.49 1.41
N GLU A 13 -7.14 44.75 1.74
CA GLU A 13 -6.97 45.24 3.10
C GLU A 13 -8.30 45.08 3.85
N ASP A 14 -8.37 44.08 4.72
CA ASP A 14 -9.54 43.82 5.55
C ASP A 14 -9.44 44.62 6.85
N ALA A 15 -10.43 45.48 7.12
CA ALA A 15 -10.47 46.27 8.35
C ALA A 15 -10.48 45.39 9.63
N ALA A 16 -11.00 44.17 9.54
CA ALA A 16 -11.01 43.21 10.64
C ALA A 16 -9.71 42.39 10.76
N LEU A 17 -8.86 42.38 9.72
CA LEU A 17 -7.60 41.64 9.70
C LEU A 17 -6.54 42.43 8.90
N PRO A 18 -6.06 43.56 9.46
CA PRO A 18 -5.12 44.44 8.79
C PRO A 18 -3.72 43.81 8.69
N GLY A 19 -2.93 44.26 7.71
CA GLY A 19 -1.53 43.88 7.55
C GLY A 19 -1.21 43.10 6.27
N ALA A 20 -2.17 42.91 5.38
CA ALA A 20 -1.96 42.22 4.10
C ALA A 20 -0.94 42.94 3.21
N LYS A 21 -1.01 44.28 3.15
CA LYS A 21 -0.02 45.10 2.43
C LYS A 21 1.40 44.89 2.96
N ASP A 22 1.56 44.88 4.28
CA ASP A 22 2.87 44.75 4.91
C ASP A 22 3.41 43.31 4.79
N ALA A 23 2.53 42.31 4.85
CA ALA A 23 2.88 40.93 4.58
C ALA A 23 3.40 40.76 3.15
N ALA A 24 2.77 41.39 2.16
CA ALA A 24 3.27 41.42 0.79
C ALA A 24 4.67 42.03 0.69
N ALA A 25 4.90 43.17 1.35
CA ALA A 25 6.22 43.81 1.39
C ALA A 25 7.29 42.92 2.04
N GLN A 26 6.93 42.19 3.11
CA GLN A 26 7.86 41.30 3.81
C GLN A 26 8.22 40.05 2.98
N MET A 27 7.24 39.41 2.35
CA MET A 27 7.44 38.18 1.57
C MET A 27 8.28 38.42 0.30
N LEU A 28 8.24 39.64 -0.24
CA LEU A 28 8.91 40.07 -1.46
C LEU A 28 10.13 40.97 -1.20
N SER A 29 10.63 41.02 0.04
CA SER A 29 11.74 41.90 0.43
C SER A 29 13.04 41.64 -0.35
N THR A 30 13.14 40.47 -0.96
CA THR A 30 14.25 39.96 -1.79
C THR A 30 13.98 40.07 -3.30
N VAL A 31 12.78 40.48 -3.71
CA VAL A 31 12.38 40.59 -5.11
C VAL A 31 12.59 42.04 -5.56
N ASP A 32 13.54 42.26 -6.46
CA ASP A 32 13.79 43.56 -7.06
C ASP A 32 12.54 44.08 -7.80
N GLU A 33 12.22 45.35 -7.60
CA GLU A 33 11.11 46.06 -8.27
C GLU A 33 9.71 45.43 -8.06
N SER A 34 9.28 45.11 -6.83
CA SER A 34 7.90 44.69 -6.54
C SER A 34 6.93 45.86 -6.30
N LYS A 35 5.66 45.72 -6.72
CA LYS A 35 4.59 46.72 -6.53
C LYS A 35 3.31 46.07 -6.02
N SER A 36 2.88 46.43 -4.81
CA SER A 36 1.62 45.96 -4.23
C SER A 36 0.42 46.77 -4.76
N ILE A 37 -0.64 46.08 -5.16
CA ILE A 37 -1.88 46.64 -5.72
C ILE A 37 -3.04 46.23 -4.81
N SER A 38 -3.80 47.22 -4.32
CA SER A 38 -4.96 46.97 -3.47
C SER A 38 -6.20 46.69 -4.32
N TYR A 39 -7.01 45.72 -3.88
CA TYR A 39 -8.29 45.36 -4.47
C TYR A 39 -9.42 45.50 -3.45
N ALA A 40 -10.63 45.77 -3.98
CA ALA A 40 -11.82 46.05 -3.17
C ALA A 40 -12.28 44.84 -2.36
N THR A 41 -12.10 43.63 -2.89
CA THR A 41 -12.47 42.38 -2.21
C THR A 41 -11.35 41.34 -2.29
N LEU A 42 -11.42 40.33 -1.41
CA LEU A 42 -10.53 39.17 -1.41
C LEU A 42 -10.61 38.41 -2.74
N GLU A 43 -11.82 38.24 -3.29
CA GLU A 43 -12.05 37.56 -4.56
C GLU A 43 -11.42 38.33 -5.73
N ASP A 44 -11.53 39.67 -5.75
CA ASP A 44 -10.89 40.49 -6.80
C ASP A 44 -9.37 40.33 -6.82
N ALA A 45 -8.73 40.26 -5.64
CA ALA A 45 -7.29 40.01 -5.54
C ALA A 45 -6.89 38.64 -6.10
N VAL A 46 -7.70 37.61 -5.86
CA VAL A 46 -7.51 36.25 -6.41
C VAL A 46 -7.75 36.22 -7.92
N VAL A 47 -8.80 36.89 -8.40
CA VAL A 47 -9.14 36.99 -9.82
C VAL A 47 -8.03 37.73 -10.59
N ALA A 48 -7.40 38.73 -10.00
CA ALA A 48 -6.26 39.43 -10.60
C ALA A 48 -5.09 38.47 -10.89
N VAL A 49 -4.79 37.54 -9.98
CA VAL A 49 -3.77 36.49 -10.23
C VAL A 49 -4.22 35.54 -11.32
N LYS A 50 -5.50 35.16 -11.34
CA LYS A 50 -6.04 34.25 -12.35
C LYS A 50 -5.97 34.84 -13.77
N LYS A 51 -6.18 36.16 -13.90
CA LYS A 51 -6.16 36.93 -15.15
C LYS A 51 -4.76 37.44 -15.54
N ASP A 52 -3.74 37.10 -14.78
CA ASP A 52 -2.35 37.55 -14.97
C ASP A 52 -2.18 39.09 -14.83
N ASP A 53 -3.12 39.78 -14.15
CA ASP A 53 -3.03 41.21 -13.78
C ASP A 53 -2.04 41.45 -12.62
N ALA A 54 -1.85 40.42 -11.79
CA ALA A 54 -0.84 40.32 -10.74
C ALA A 54 -0.19 38.92 -10.75
N LEU A 55 1.09 38.83 -10.38
CA LEU A 55 1.80 37.54 -10.35
C LEU A 55 1.46 36.75 -9.08
N PHE A 56 1.29 37.46 -7.97
CA PHE A 56 0.96 36.89 -6.66
C PHE A 56 -0.23 37.63 -6.04
N ALA A 57 -0.92 36.96 -5.12
CA ALA A 57 -1.83 37.62 -4.18
C ALA A 57 -1.47 37.26 -2.75
N VAL A 58 -1.64 38.20 -1.81
CA VAL A 58 -1.49 37.96 -0.38
C VAL A 58 -2.87 37.93 0.28
N LEU A 59 -3.18 36.81 0.91
CA LEU A 59 -4.50 36.50 1.47
C LEU A 59 -4.37 36.15 2.96
N PRO A 60 -5.28 36.63 3.83
CA PRO A 60 -5.32 36.23 5.23
C PRO A 60 -5.77 34.78 5.37
N VAL A 61 -5.17 34.07 6.33
CA VAL A 61 -5.44 32.64 6.57
C VAL A 61 -6.17 32.45 7.89
N ASP A 62 -5.64 33.03 8.95
CA ASP A 62 -6.25 33.07 10.27
C ASP A 62 -5.63 34.16 11.14
N SER A 63 -6.32 34.50 12.22
CA SER A 63 -5.76 35.30 13.30
C SER A 63 -6.24 34.80 14.66
N ALA A 64 -5.49 35.15 15.71
CA ALA A 64 -5.89 34.87 17.09
C ALA A 64 -7.26 35.48 17.46
N THR A 65 -7.70 36.54 16.76
CA THR A 65 -8.94 37.27 17.06
C THR A 65 -10.14 36.80 16.25
N ARG A 66 -9.94 36.24 15.06
CA ARG A 66 -11.02 35.87 14.12
C ARG A 66 -11.09 34.38 13.82
N GLY A 67 -10.06 33.61 14.18
CA GLY A 67 -9.92 32.23 13.72
C GLY A 67 -9.65 32.17 12.22
N SER A 68 -10.03 31.08 11.58
CA SER A 68 -9.72 30.83 10.17
C SER A 68 -10.61 31.57 9.17
N CYS A 69 -9.97 32.14 8.16
CA CYS A 69 -10.58 32.80 7.02
C CYS A 69 -10.91 31.76 5.95
N TYR A 70 -12.05 31.06 6.10
CA TYR A 70 -12.44 30.00 5.17
C TYR A 70 -12.66 30.46 3.73
N ASP A 71 -13.02 31.73 3.52
CA ASP A 71 -13.14 32.34 2.19
C ASP A 71 -11.83 32.22 1.39
N THR A 72 -10.68 32.36 2.05
CA THR A 72 -9.37 32.18 1.40
C THR A 72 -9.21 30.77 0.86
N TYR A 73 -9.53 29.74 1.66
CA TYR A 73 -9.44 28.34 1.22
C TYR A 73 -10.39 28.07 0.05
N ASP A 74 -11.61 28.61 0.11
CA ASP A 74 -12.63 28.41 -0.93
C ASP A 74 -12.24 29.08 -2.24
N LEU A 75 -11.65 30.27 -2.18
CA LEU A 75 -11.12 30.96 -3.36
C LEU A 75 -9.93 30.21 -3.99
N LEU A 76 -9.01 29.65 -3.19
CA LEU A 76 -7.91 28.85 -3.72
C LEU A 76 -8.41 27.63 -4.48
N ILE A 77 -9.39 26.93 -3.90
CA ILE A 77 -10.01 25.76 -4.53
C ILE A 77 -10.78 26.17 -5.79
N LYS A 78 -11.63 27.22 -5.71
CA LYS A 78 -12.47 27.71 -6.82
C LYS A 78 -11.63 28.16 -8.03
N TYR A 79 -10.53 28.88 -7.80
CA TYR A 79 -9.71 29.45 -8.85
C TYR A 79 -8.48 28.59 -9.21
N ASN A 80 -8.27 27.49 -8.50
CA ASN A 80 -7.14 26.57 -8.63
C ASN A 80 -5.80 27.33 -8.55
N LEU A 81 -5.62 28.06 -7.45
CA LEU A 81 -4.37 28.74 -7.11
C LEU A 81 -3.62 27.95 -6.04
N ALA A 82 -2.30 28.07 -6.03
CA ALA A 82 -1.41 27.39 -5.10
C ALA A 82 -0.78 28.37 -4.10
N VAL A 83 -0.64 27.95 -2.85
CA VAL A 83 0.14 28.64 -1.83
C VAL A 83 1.62 28.44 -2.10
N VAL A 84 2.36 29.53 -2.20
CA VAL A 84 3.80 29.55 -2.53
C VAL A 84 4.64 30.23 -1.45
N GLY A 85 4.01 30.83 -0.44
CA GLY A 85 4.70 31.45 0.69
C GLY A 85 3.78 31.68 1.89
N GLU A 86 4.37 31.77 3.08
CA GLU A 86 3.66 32.06 4.32
C GLU A 86 4.41 33.12 5.16
N CYS A 87 3.65 34.03 5.75
CA CYS A 87 4.14 35.07 6.63
C CYS A 87 3.22 35.18 7.85
N GLU A 88 3.83 35.36 9.02
CA GLU A 88 3.09 35.67 10.25
C GLU A 88 3.47 37.05 10.75
N ARG A 89 2.46 37.86 11.08
CA ARG A 89 2.65 39.23 11.57
C ARG A 89 1.82 39.53 12.81
N PRO A 90 2.24 40.44 13.69
CA PRO A 90 1.41 40.94 14.78
C PRO A 90 0.16 41.67 14.24
N VAL A 91 -1.01 41.46 14.86
CA VAL A 91 -2.28 42.10 14.47
C VAL A 91 -2.28 43.60 14.83
N LYS A 92 -1.56 43.98 15.89
CA LYS A 92 -1.34 45.37 16.29
C LYS A 92 0.15 45.60 16.52
N THR A 93 0.66 46.76 16.12
CA THR A 93 2.08 47.14 16.29
C THR A 93 2.56 47.14 17.74
N SER A 94 1.65 47.23 18.73
CA SER A 94 1.96 47.22 20.16
C SER A 94 1.76 45.89 20.87
N ASP A 95 1.23 44.85 20.19
CA ASP A 95 0.91 43.55 20.81
C ASP A 95 1.65 42.42 20.08
N THR A 96 2.65 41.84 20.75
CA THR A 96 3.46 40.74 20.22
C THR A 96 2.80 39.36 20.35
N HIS A 97 1.69 39.24 21.08
CA HIS A 97 1.05 37.95 21.38
C HIS A 97 -0.06 37.59 20.38
N THR A 98 -0.70 38.57 19.75
CA THR A 98 -1.73 38.33 18.73
C THR A 98 -1.12 38.36 17.33
N ARG A 99 -1.05 37.19 16.68
CA ARG A 99 -0.51 37.05 15.31
C ARG A 99 -1.63 36.77 14.31
N ALA A 100 -1.48 37.31 13.11
CA ALA A 100 -2.22 36.98 11.90
C ALA A 100 -1.29 36.28 10.91
N ARG A 101 -1.82 35.27 10.24
CA ARG A 101 -1.11 34.52 9.20
C ARG A 101 -1.64 34.88 7.83
N PHE A 102 -0.71 35.05 6.90
CA PHE A 102 -0.98 35.39 5.51
C PHE A 102 -0.31 34.38 4.61
N TRP A 103 -1.01 33.99 3.55
CA TRP A 103 -0.48 33.21 2.46
C TRP A 103 -0.26 34.08 1.24
N MET A 104 0.83 33.80 0.55
CA MET A 104 1.05 34.29 -0.79
C MET A 104 0.73 33.17 -1.76
N VAL A 105 -0.07 33.49 -2.76
CA VAL A 105 -0.61 32.51 -3.70
C VAL A 105 -0.31 32.89 -5.14
N ALA A 106 -0.14 31.89 -5.98
CA ALA A 106 0.21 32.02 -7.39
C ALA A 106 -0.60 31.03 -8.24
N LYS A 107 -0.62 31.28 -9.55
CA LYS A 107 -1.22 30.39 -10.55
C LYS A 107 -0.42 29.10 -10.75
N THR A 108 0.90 29.21 -10.73
CA THR A 108 1.82 28.07 -10.88
C THR A 108 2.32 27.69 -9.49
N PRO A 109 2.14 26.43 -9.04
CA PRO A 109 2.72 25.97 -7.80
C PRO A 109 4.24 26.01 -7.90
N VAL A 110 4.89 26.50 -6.85
CA VAL A 110 6.34 26.53 -6.71
C VAL A 110 6.69 25.82 -5.43
N GLU A 111 7.49 24.76 -5.53
CA GLU A 111 8.02 24.07 -4.37
C GLU A 111 9.35 24.73 -3.96
N PRO A 112 9.61 24.97 -2.66
CA PRO A 112 10.87 25.58 -2.23
C PRO A 112 12.09 24.77 -2.67
N SER A 113 13.26 25.39 -2.73
CA SER A 113 14.52 24.69 -3.02
C SER A 113 14.74 23.50 -2.07
N PRO A 114 15.36 22.38 -2.51
CA PRO A 114 15.77 21.28 -1.63
C PRO A 114 16.66 21.71 -0.46
N LYS A 115 17.34 22.86 -0.59
CA LYS A 115 18.19 23.44 0.47
C LYS A 115 17.40 24.11 1.60
N THR A 116 16.12 24.38 1.40
CA THR A 116 15.26 24.99 2.42
C THR A 116 14.95 23.95 3.50
N GLU A 117 15.45 24.16 4.71
CA GLU A 117 15.32 23.22 5.84
C GLU A 117 13.88 23.11 6.37
N GLN A 118 13.06 24.16 6.23
CA GLN A 118 11.68 24.18 6.72
C GLN A 118 10.67 24.40 5.57
N CYS A 119 10.13 23.31 4.98
CA CYS A 119 8.90 23.37 4.14
C CYS A 119 7.68 23.01 4.99
N LYS A 120 6.57 23.66 4.69
CA LYS A 120 5.24 23.25 5.07
C LYS A 120 4.47 22.90 3.81
N MET A 121 3.60 21.91 3.90
CA MET A 121 2.63 21.61 2.86
C MET A 121 1.22 21.71 3.43
N SER A 122 0.38 22.52 2.78
CA SER A 122 -1.05 22.61 3.08
C SER A 122 -1.84 21.68 2.17
N LEU A 123 -2.79 20.94 2.74
CA LEU A 123 -3.73 20.12 1.99
C LEU A 123 -5.16 20.25 2.53
N ALA A 124 -6.12 20.02 1.66
CA ALA A 124 -7.53 19.91 1.98
C ALA A 124 -8.04 18.52 1.60
N PHE A 125 -8.84 17.87 2.45
CA PHE A 125 -9.47 16.60 2.11
C PHE A 125 -10.87 16.45 2.70
N ALA A 126 -11.69 15.59 2.09
CA ALA A 126 -13.04 15.31 2.54
C ALA A 126 -13.40 13.83 2.30
N PHE A 127 -14.29 13.27 3.13
CA PHE A 127 -14.70 11.87 3.05
C PHE A 127 -16.04 11.71 2.33
N ALA A 128 -16.22 10.60 1.61
CA ALA A 128 -17.42 10.31 0.80
C ALA A 128 -18.70 10.01 1.62
N SER A 129 -18.58 9.80 2.94
CA SER A 129 -19.69 9.54 3.87
C SER A 129 -19.15 9.66 5.30
N GLY A 130 -19.69 10.58 6.10
CA GLY A 130 -19.06 11.13 7.30
C GLY A 130 -18.89 10.25 8.56
N ASN A 131 -19.21 8.95 8.57
CA ASN A 131 -19.43 8.21 9.83
C ASN A 131 -18.69 6.87 10.01
N ALA A 132 -17.64 6.57 9.25
CA ALA A 132 -16.83 5.39 9.55
C ALA A 132 -16.01 5.63 10.84
N HIS A 133 -16.19 4.77 11.86
CA HIS A 133 -15.48 4.89 13.14
C HIS A 133 -13.97 5.07 12.94
N GLY A 134 -13.39 6.11 13.55
CA GLY A 134 -11.96 6.42 13.51
C GLY A 134 -11.41 6.88 12.15
N GLN A 135 -12.26 7.27 11.19
CA GLN A 135 -11.81 7.61 9.83
C GLN A 135 -10.85 8.81 9.79
N LEU A 136 -11.15 9.89 10.54
CA LEU A 136 -10.24 11.03 10.65
C LEU A 136 -8.92 10.64 11.34
N HIS A 137 -8.99 9.84 12.41
CA HIS A 137 -7.79 9.34 13.09
C HIS A 137 -6.89 8.54 12.14
N ARG A 138 -7.47 7.65 11.33
CA ARG A 138 -6.70 6.90 10.32
C ARG A 138 -6.08 7.82 9.27
N ALA A 139 -6.84 8.80 8.78
CA ALA A 139 -6.35 9.75 7.77
C ALA A 139 -5.17 10.59 8.28
N LEU A 140 -5.28 11.15 9.49
CA LEU A 140 -4.18 11.90 10.12
C LEU A 140 -3.01 10.97 10.52
N GLY A 141 -3.33 9.74 10.93
CA GLY A 141 -2.36 8.70 11.27
C GLY A 141 -1.42 8.32 10.13
N LEU A 142 -1.80 8.55 8.86
CA LEU A 142 -0.94 8.32 7.69
C LEU A 142 0.33 9.17 7.73
N PHE A 143 0.24 10.39 8.27
CA PHE A 143 1.38 11.30 8.40
C PHE A 143 2.23 10.91 9.62
N ALA A 144 1.58 10.67 10.76
CA ALA A 144 2.27 10.27 11.99
C ALA A 144 3.06 8.95 11.83
N SER A 145 2.48 7.94 11.17
CA SER A 145 3.15 6.65 10.93
C SER A 145 4.37 6.76 10.01
N ARG A 146 4.58 7.93 9.39
CA ARG A 146 5.69 8.24 8.48
C ARG A 146 6.62 9.31 9.05
N GLU A 147 6.50 9.62 10.33
CA GLU A 147 7.31 10.66 11.00
C GLU A 147 7.14 12.03 10.36
N ILE A 148 5.93 12.32 9.85
CA ILE A 148 5.58 13.63 9.29
C ILE A 148 4.76 14.39 10.33
N ASP A 149 5.31 15.50 10.80
CA ASP A 149 4.66 16.35 11.78
C ASP A 149 3.46 17.09 11.19
N LEU A 150 2.34 17.05 11.92
CA LEU A 150 1.16 17.88 11.68
C LEU A 150 1.29 19.16 12.50
N SER A 151 1.32 20.31 11.85
CA SER A 151 1.39 21.61 12.52
C SER A 151 0.04 22.28 12.72
N LYS A 152 -0.97 21.90 11.93
CA LYS A 152 -2.33 22.44 11.99
C LYS A 152 -3.33 21.45 11.45
N VAL A 153 -4.48 21.33 12.10
CA VAL A 153 -5.65 20.58 11.63
C VAL A 153 -6.89 21.42 11.92
N GLU A 154 -7.72 21.64 10.91
CA GLU A 154 -8.99 22.33 11.02
C GLU A 154 -10.06 21.62 10.20
N SER A 155 -11.32 21.88 10.54
CA SER A 155 -12.45 21.32 9.81
C SER A 155 -13.62 22.28 9.81
N ARG A 156 -14.49 22.16 8.81
CA ARG A 156 -15.77 22.86 8.76
C ARG A 156 -16.78 22.05 7.95
N PRO A 157 -18.10 22.28 8.14
CA PRO A 157 -19.11 21.76 7.24
C PRO A 157 -18.84 22.20 5.80
N TRP A 158 -18.92 21.29 4.84
CA TRP A 158 -18.62 21.60 3.44
C TRP A 158 -19.92 21.85 2.65
N SER A 159 -20.10 23.09 2.19
CA SER A 159 -21.30 23.52 1.48
C SER A 159 -21.47 22.81 0.13
N SER A 160 -22.72 22.47 -0.22
CA SER A 160 -23.12 21.77 -1.45
C SER A 160 -22.85 22.54 -2.75
N ALA A 161 -22.45 23.81 -2.68
CA ALA A 161 -22.17 24.65 -3.85
C ALA A 161 -20.86 24.29 -4.60
N HIS A 162 -19.96 23.50 -4.01
CA HIS A 162 -18.75 23.03 -4.68
C HIS A 162 -19.05 21.77 -5.53
N PRO A 163 -18.53 21.64 -6.77
CA PRO A 163 -18.82 20.51 -7.66
C PRO A 163 -18.58 19.12 -7.04
N SER A 164 -17.63 19.05 -6.11
CA SER A 164 -17.25 17.81 -5.38
C SER A 164 -17.89 17.66 -3.99
N ALA A 165 -18.67 18.65 -3.51
CA ALA A 165 -19.21 18.65 -2.14
C ALA A 165 -20.40 17.72 -1.93
N GLY A 166 -21.10 17.30 -3.00
CA GLY A 166 -22.34 16.51 -2.91
C GLY A 166 -22.23 15.14 -2.22
N LYS A 167 -21.03 14.74 -1.76
CA LYS A 167 -20.78 13.47 -1.05
C LYS A 167 -20.18 13.64 0.34
N ALA A 168 -19.82 14.84 0.78
CA ALA A 168 -18.99 15.01 1.97
C ALA A 168 -19.59 16.02 2.97
N GLU A 169 -19.67 15.61 4.24
CA GLU A 169 -20.26 16.41 5.32
C GLU A 169 -19.29 17.49 5.82
N PHE A 170 -18.00 17.13 5.94
CA PHE A 170 -16.93 18.02 6.39
C PHE A 170 -15.76 18.03 5.41
N ILE A 171 -15.13 19.18 5.30
CA ILE A 171 -13.80 19.35 4.69
C ILE A 171 -12.78 19.64 5.79
N PHE A 172 -11.63 19.00 5.69
CA PHE A 172 -10.52 19.11 6.62
C PHE A 172 -9.35 19.82 5.94
N TYR A 173 -8.74 20.76 6.64
CA TYR A 173 -7.54 21.46 6.21
C TYR A 173 -6.40 21.10 7.13
N VAL A 174 -5.29 20.66 6.57
CA VAL A 174 -4.15 20.14 7.32
C VAL A 174 -2.86 20.74 6.79
N VAL A 175 -2.00 21.14 7.71
CA VAL A 175 -0.64 21.62 7.39
C VAL A 175 0.36 20.65 7.97
N VAL A 176 1.19 20.06 7.12
CA VAL A 176 2.29 19.17 7.51
C VAL A 176 3.63 19.87 7.36
N LYS A 177 4.61 19.53 8.21
CA LYS A 177 5.99 20.02 8.12
C LYS A 177 6.82 19.07 7.27
N ALA A 178 6.59 19.08 5.98
CA ALA A 178 7.34 18.27 5.04
C ALA A 178 7.21 18.84 3.63
N ARG A 179 8.06 18.34 2.73
CA ARG A 179 8.07 18.74 1.33
C ARG A 179 7.12 17.87 0.51
N GLN A 180 6.42 18.44 -0.47
CA GLN A 180 5.49 17.67 -1.30
C GLN A 180 6.24 16.58 -2.09
N SER A 181 7.47 16.85 -2.53
CA SER A 181 8.34 15.89 -3.21
C SER A 181 8.95 14.82 -2.31
N ASP A 182 8.82 14.91 -0.98
CA ASP A 182 9.37 13.90 -0.07
C ASP A 182 8.65 12.56 -0.30
N ALA A 183 9.42 11.48 -0.49
CA ALA A 183 8.86 10.16 -0.78
C ALA A 183 7.80 9.73 0.25
N LYS A 184 8.05 10.00 1.54
CA LYS A 184 7.12 9.71 2.63
C LYS A 184 5.81 10.50 2.51
N VAL A 185 5.85 11.75 2.04
CA VAL A 185 4.67 12.61 1.85
C VAL A 185 3.86 12.17 0.63
N VAL A 186 4.54 11.86 -0.47
CA VAL A 186 3.91 11.34 -1.69
C VAL A 186 3.09 10.07 -1.37
N GLU A 187 3.66 9.16 -0.60
CA GLU A 187 2.98 7.93 -0.18
C GLU A 187 1.79 8.20 0.76
N ALA A 188 1.94 9.16 1.69
CA ALA A 188 0.86 9.56 2.61
C ALA A 188 -0.34 10.12 1.83
N ILE A 189 -0.11 11.02 0.87
CA ILE A 189 -1.15 11.63 0.03
C ILE A 189 -1.83 10.58 -0.85
N ALA A 190 -1.06 9.66 -1.44
CA ALA A 190 -1.62 8.59 -2.26
C ALA A 190 -2.57 7.70 -1.44
N THR A 191 -2.19 7.35 -0.22
CA THR A 191 -3.05 6.58 0.68
C THR A 191 -4.28 7.38 1.13
N LEU A 192 -4.11 8.67 1.40
CA LEU A 192 -5.22 9.57 1.75
C LEU A 192 -6.25 9.68 0.63
N ARG A 193 -5.80 9.77 -0.63
CA ARG A 193 -6.67 9.79 -1.83
C ARG A 193 -7.52 8.53 -1.99
N ALA A 194 -7.01 7.37 -1.55
CA ALA A 194 -7.78 6.14 -1.58
C ALA A 194 -8.90 6.11 -0.51
N MET A 195 -8.77 6.91 0.56
CA MET A 195 -9.71 6.96 1.68
C MET A 195 -10.74 8.09 1.58
N CYS A 196 -10.44 9.12 0.80
CA CYS A 196 -11.19 10.38 0.75
C CYS A 196 -11.88 10.56 -0.62
N SER A 197 -13.07 11.15 -0.64
CA SER A 197 -13.72 11.55 -1.90
C SER A 197 -13.05 12.76 -2.53
N TYR A 198 -12.31 13.52 -1.75
CA TYR A 198 -11.61 14.72 -2.18
C TYR A 198 -10.28 14.84 -1.45
N VAL A 199 -9.20 15.11 -2.20
CA VAL A 199 -7.89 15.49 -1.66
C VAL A 199 -7.25 16.48 -2.62
N CYS A 200 -6.90 17.66 -2.11
CA CYS A 200 -6.25 18.73 -2.85
C CYS A 200 -5.02 19.19 -2.07
N VAL A 201 -3.86 19.25 -2.71
CA VAL A 201 -2.69 19.92 -2.15
C VAL A 201 -2.80 21.38 -2.50
N LEU A 202 -2.90 22.24 -1.47
CA LEU A 202 -3.02 23.68 -1.64
C LEU A 202 -1.66 24.33 -1.95
N GLY A 203 -0.54 23.71 -1.53
CA GLY A 203 0.82 24.12 -1.90
C GLY A 203 1.90 23.61 -0.93
N CYS A 204 3.17 23.60 -1.35
CA CYS A 204 4.35 23.52 -0.45
C CYS A 204 5.05 24.86 -0.46
N TYR A 205 5.43 25.35 0.71
CA TYR A 205 5.99 26.68 0.88
C TYR A 205 6.86 26.73 2.13
N SER A 206 7.76 27.71 2.19
CA SER A 206 8.55 28.00 3.39
C SER A 206 7.88 29.06 4.26
N SER A 207 8.21 29.07 5.54
CA SER A 207 7.91 30.20 6.42
C SER A 207 9.10 31.17 6.37
N GLY A 208 9.01 32.25 5.61
CA GLY A 208 10.13 33.19 5.41
C GLY A 208 10.02 34.04 4.14
N ALA A 209 11.03 34.87 3.87
CA ALA A 209 11.13 35.61 2.60
C ALA A 209 11.40 34.64 1.44
N LEU A 210 10.85 34.93 0.27
CA LEU A 210 11.16 34.17 -0.95
C LEU A 210 12.66 34.29 -1.27
N GLU A 211 13.34 33.20 -1.59
CA GLU A 211 14.67 33.29 -2.21
C GLU A 211 14.49 33.29 -3.73
N THR A 212 14.94 34.37 -4.39
CA THR A 212 15.01 34.41 -5.85
C THR A 212 16.19 33.54 -6.31
N THR A 213 15.92 32.38 -6.89
CA THR A 213 16.93 31.71 -7.70
C THR A 213 17.04 32.47 -9.02
N ASN A 214 18.16 33.17 -9.25
CA ASN A 214 18.47 33.75 -10.55
C ASN A 214 18.31 32.67 -11.62
N GLY A 215 17.36 32.89 -12.53
CA GLY A 215 17.05 31.95 -13.60
C GLY A 215 18.28 31.68 -14.45
N ALA A 216 18.80 30.46 -14.35
CA ALA A 216 19.44 29.86 -15.51
C ALA A 216 18.32 29.69 -16.57
N PRO A 217 18.59 30.00 -17.85
CA PRO A 217 17.60 29.82 -18.90
C PRO A 217 17.10 28.38 -18.87
N ASP A 218 15.78 28.23 -18.95
CA ASP A 218 15.07 26.96 -18.95
C ASP A 218 15.91 25.88 -19.64
N ALA A 219 16.40 24.91 -18.85
CA ALA A 219 16.65 23.61 -19.42
C ALA A 219 15.31 23.20 -20.02
N ALA A 220 15.28 23.08 -21.35
CA ALA A 220 14.10 22.69 -22.13
C ALA A 220 13.28 21.67 -21.32
N PRO A 221 11.95 21.85 -21.17
CA PRO A 221 11.14 21.12 -20.21
C PRO A 221 11.53 19.66 -20.28
N GLN A 222 12.24 19.20 -19.24
CA GLN A 222 12.87 17.89 -19.26
C GLN A 222 11.69 16.93 -19.40
N GLU A 223 11.57 16.29 -20.57
CA GLU A 223 10.41 15.47 -20.85
C GLU A 223 10.33 14.44 -19.75
N LEU A 224 9.28 14.56 -18.92
CA LEU A 224 9.05 13.59 -17.86
C LEU A 224 9.06 12.21 -18.51
N THR A 225 9.91 11.33 -18.00
CA THR A 225 9.95 9.94 -18.43
C THR A 225 8.56 9.34 -18.24
N MET A 226 8.21 8.30 -18.99
CA MET A 226 6.90 7.64 -18.83
C MET A 226 6.65 7.16 -17.41
N ALA A 227 7.71 6.77 -16.68
CA ALA A 227 7.63 6.40 -15.27
C ALA A 227 7.27 7.60 -14.36
N GLN A 228 7.75 8.80 -14.68
CA GLN A 228 7.40 10.02 -13.94
C GLN A 228 6.01 10.56 -14.31
N LYS A 229 5.60 10.41 -15.58
CA LYS A 229 4.24 10.75 -16.04
C LYS A 229 3.19 9.80 -15.44
N TYR A 230 3.55 8.53 -15.24
CA TYR A 230 2.67 7.46 -14.78
C TYR A 230 3.35 6.62 -13.69
N PRO A 231 3.51 7.15 -12.47
CA PRO A 231 4.15 6.41 -11.39
C PRO A 231 3.33 5.15 -11.06
N LEU A 232 4.03 4.03 -10.93
CA LEU A 232 3.41 2.78 -10.50
C LEU A 232 3.02 2.88 -9.02
N SER A 233 2.12 1.99 -8.58
CA SER A 233 1.76 1.88 -7.16
C SER A 233 3.03 1.71 -6.30
N PRO A 234 3.18 2.43 -5.17
CA PRO A 234 4.32 2.28 -4.26
C PRO A 234 4.51 0.86 -3.72
N VAL A 235 3.50 0.00 -3.87
CA VAL A 235 3.60 -1.44 -3.60
C VAL A 235 4.73 -2.09 -4.43
N PHE A 236 4.99 -1.61 -5.65
CA PHE A 236 6.04 -2.14 -6.50
C PHE A 236 7.45 -1.75 -6.04
N ASP A 237 7.59 -0.68 -5.25
CA ASP A 237 8.88 -0.25 -4.70
C ASP A 237 9.38 -1.22 -3.61
N THR A 238 8.45 -1.83 -2.86
CA THR A 238 8.75 -2.80 -1.81
C THR A 238 8.67 -4.25 -2.29
N THR A 239 8.13 -4.48 -3.49
CA THR A 239 8.03 -5.82 -4.08
C THR A 239 9.39 -6.27 -4.59
N LYS A 240 10.00 -7.23 -3.91
CA LYS A 240 11.23 -7.87 -4.39
C LYS A 240 10.91 -8.85 -5.52
N ILE A 241 11.64 -8.74 -6.62
CA ILE A 241 11.59 -9.75 -7.69
C ILE A 241 12.11 -11.07 -7.11
N ALA A 242 11.34 -12.15 -7.25
CA ALA A 242 11.77 -13.47 -6.83
C ALA A 242 13.05 -13.85 -7.59
N LYS A 243 14.16 -14.06 -6.86
CA LYS A 243 15.47 -14.39 -7.45
C LYS A 243 15.41 -15.62 -8.36
N THR A 244 14.55 -16.59 -8.06
CA THR A 244 14.29 -17.75 -8.91
C THR A 244 13.85 -17.35 -10.32
N LEU A 245 12.96 -16.37 -10.45
CA LEU A 245 12.50 -15.89 -11.77
C LEU A 245 13.60 -15.10 -12.50
N ALA A 246 14.37 -14.29 -11.77
CA ALA A 246 15.49 -13.55 -12.34
C ALA A 246 16.55 -14.50 -12.91
N VAL A 247 16.95 -15.52 -12.15
CA VAL A 247 17.91 -16.54 -12.60
C VAL A 247 17.34 -17.37 -13.75
N PHE A 248 16.07 -17.77 -13.67
CA PHE A 248 15.41 -18.49 -14.78
C PHE A 248 15.37 -17.67 -16.08
N GLY A 249 15.10 -16.37 -16.00
CA GLY A 249 15.13 -15.47 -17.16
C GLY A 249 16.51 -15.40 -17.80
N VAL A 250 17.56 -15.27 -16.97
CA VAL A 250 18.96 -15.31 -17.44
C VAL A 250 19.28 -16.66 -18.09
N THR A 251 18.84 -17.78 -17.49
CA THR A 251 19.02 -19.11 -18.08
C THR A 251 18.38 -19.23 -19.45
N LYS A 252 17.11 -18.81 -19.60
CA LYS A 252 16.40 -18.85 -20.89
C LYS A 252 17.06 -17.96 -21.94
N GLN A 253 17.58 -16.82 -21.54
CA GLN A 253 18.31 -15.94 -22.43
C GLN A 253 19.63 -16.57 -22.88
N MET A 254 20.40 -17.19 -21.98
CA MET A 254 21.63 -17.90 -22.32
C MET A 254 21.37 -19.09 -23.27
N GLU A 255 20.30 -19.86 -23.04
CA GLU A 255 19.86 -20.93 -23.96
C GLU A 255 19.51 -20.38 -25.34
N ALA A 256 18.77 -19.26 -25.42
CA ALA A 256 18.42 -18.60 -26.68
C ALA A 256 19.64 -18.05 -27.43
N GLU A 257 20.70 -17.67 -26.71
CA GLU A 257 22.01 -17.31 -27.26
C GLU A 257 22.85 -18.52 -27.71
N GLY A 258 22.30 -19.73 -27.64
CA GLY A 258 22.96 -20.98 -28.05
C GLY A 258 23.99 -21.51 -27.05
N LYS A 259 24.02 -20.98 -25.82
CA LYS A 259 24.91 -21.48 -24.76
C LYS A 259 24.32 -22.73 -24.13
N GLN A 260 25.17 -23.70 -23.82
CA GLN A 260 24.78 -24.85 -23.02
C GLN A 260 24.60 -24.44 -21.57
N VAL A 261 23.39 -24.58 -21.03
CA VAL A 261 23.06 -24.24 -19.64
C VAL A 261 22.45 -25.45 -18.95
N TYR A 262 22.97 -25.80 -17.78
CA TYR A 262 22.40 -26.82 -16.90
C TYR A 262 21.66 -26.11 -15.76
N SER A 263 20.34 -25.98 -15.91
CA SER A 263 19.52 -25.24 -14.94
C SER A 263 19.09 -26.14 -13.77
N LEU A 264 19.41 -25.71 -12.56
CA LEU A 264 18.90 -26.28 -11.30
C LEU A 264 18.01 -25.28 -10.55
N CYS A 265 17.50 -24.26 -11.24
CA CYS A 265 16.89 -23.09 -10.61
C CYS A 265 15.39 -23.24 -10.34
N VAL A 266 14.65 -23.83 -11.27
CA VAL A 266 13.17 -23.91 -11.19
C VAL A 266 12.75 -25.31 -10.79
N GLY A 267 11.96 -25.42 -9.72
CA GLY A 267 11.36 -26.67 -9.26
C GLY A 267 10.19 -27.12 -10.11
N GLU A 268 10.40 -27.27 -11.42
CA GLU A 268 9.46 -27.83 -12.39
C GLU A 268 9.89 -29.26 -12.72
N PRO A 269 8.99 -30.26 -12.64
CA PRO A 269 9.34 -31.61 -13.08
C PRO A 269 9.69 -31.64 -14.57
N ASP A 270 10.68 -32.46 -14.92
CA ASP A 270 11.16 -32.67 -16.29
C ASP A 270 10.23 -33.54 -17.14
N PHE A 271 9.41 -34.37 -16.51
CA PHE A 271 8.40 -35.20 -17.17
C PHE A 271 7.15 -34.40 -17.58
N GLN A 272 6.45 -34.91 -18.60
CA GLN A 272 5.19 -34.33 -19.07
C GLN A 272 4.01 -34.72 -18.16
N PRO A 273 2.90 -33.94 -18.15
CA PRO A 273 1.66 -34.38 -17.54
C PRO A 273 1.23 -35.77 -18.04
N PRO A 274 0.59 -36.60 -17.20
CA PRO A 274 0.09 -37.90 -17.63
C PRO A 274 -0.79 -37.78 -18.88
N LYS A 275 -0.60 -38.66 -19.86
CA LYS A 275 -1.29 -38.59 -21.17
C LYS A 275 -2.81 -38.39 -21.04
N ARG A 276 -3.45 -39.10 -20.10
CA ARG A 276 -4.89 -38.99 -19.81
C ARG A 276 -5.34 -37.56 -19.45
N VAL A 277 -4.48 -36.77 -18.82
CA VAL A 277 -4.75 -35.38 -18.45
C VAL A 277 -4.73 -34.50 -19.71
N LEU A 278 -3.71 -34.67 -20.55
CA LEU A 278 -3.60 -33.95 -21.82
C LEU A 278 -4.78 -34.26 -22.75
N GLU A 279 -5.13 -35.55 -22.88
CA GLU A 279 -6.28 -36.01 -23.65
C GLU A 279 -7.61 -35.44 -23.10
N ALA A 280 -7.77 -35.36 -21.77
CA ALA A 280 -8.95 -34.75 -21.17
C ALA A 280 -9.06 -33.24 -21.47
N GLY A 281 -7.94 -32.51 -21.44
CA GLY A 281 -7.89 -31.10 -21.83
C GLY A 281 -8.26 -30.89 -23.30
N ILE A 282 -7.72 -31.72 -24.19
CA ILE A 282 -8.05 -31.68 -25.63
C ILE A 282 -9.54 -31.95 -25.86
N ARG A 283 -10.09 -33.00 -25.23
CA ARG A 283 -11.53 -33.31 -25.34
C ARG A 283 -12.39 -32.16 -24.83
N ALA A 284 -12.06 -31.57 -23.69
CA ALA A 284 -12.82 -30.44 -23.15
C ALA A 284 -12.88 -29.25 -24.13
N ILE A 285 -11.77 -28.96 -24.83
CA ILE A 285 -11.73 -27.93 -25.87
C ILE A 285 -12.62 -28.32 -27.06
N GLN A 286 -12.51 -29.56 -27.56
CA GLN A 286 -13.30 -30.06 -28.69
C GLN A 286 -14.81 -30.09 -28.40
N GLU A 287 -15.19 -30.40 -27.15
CA GLU A 287 -16.57 -30.39 -26.66
C GLU A 287 -17.08 -28.97 -26.33
N GLY A 288 -16.26 -27.94 -26.52
CA GLY A 288 -16.65 -26.55 -26.30
C GLY A 288 -16.79 -26.14 -24.83
N LYS A 289 -16.11 -26.82 -23.89
CA LYS A 289 -16.06 -26.48 -22.45
C LYS A 289 -15.22 -25.22 -22.19
N THR A 290 -15.66 -24.08 -22.73
CA THR A 290 -14.90 -22.82 -22.83
C THR A 290 -15.63 -21.63 -22.18
N LYS A 291 -16.79 -21.87 -21.56
CA LYS A 291 -17.61 -20.84 -20.91
C LYS A 291 -17.19 -20.66 -19.45
N TYR A 292 -17.66 -19.57 -18.84
CA TYR A 292 -17.43 -19.31 -17.42
C TYR A 292 -17.91 -20.47 -16.54
N CYS A 293 -17.16 -20.73 -15.47
CA CYS A 293 -17.56 -21.62 -14.38
C CYS A 293 -17.85 -20.80 -13.12
N ASP A 294 -18.43 -21.45 -12.09
CA ASP A 294 -18.57 -20.85 -10.76
C ASP A 294 -17.21 -20.32 -10.27
N MET A 295 -17.20 -19.20 -9.56
CA MET A 295 -15.97 -18.55 -9.05
C MET A 295 -15.12 -19.47 -8.16
N ARG A 296 -15.74 -20.46 -7.50
CA ARG A 296 -15.06 -21.48 -6.70
C ARG A 296 -14.53 -22.64 -7.55
N GLY A 297 -14.83 -22.66 -8.84
CA GLY A 297 -14.56 -23.75 -9.76
C GLY A 297 -15.74 -24.71 -9.94
N MET A 298 -15.61 -25.57 -10.95
CA MET A 298 -16.62 -26.58 -11.31
C MET A 298 -17.01 -27.44 -10.11
N ALA A 299 -18.32 -27.60 -9.88
CA ALA A 299 -18.85 -28.36 -8.75
C ALA A 299 -18.31 -29.80 -8.71
N GLU A 300 -18.28 -30.47 -9.86
CA GLU A 300 -17.74 -31.82 -10.02
C GLU A 300 -16.27 -31.90 -9.56
N LEU A 301 -15.43 -30.94 -9.95
CA LEU A 301 -14.03 -30.92 -9.54
C LEU A 301 -13.90 -30.72 -8.03
N ARG A 302 -14.69 -29.84 -7.43
CA ARG A 302 -14.70 -29.63 -5.97
C ARG A 302 -15.12 -30.89 -5.21
N GLU A 303 -16.11 -31.61 -5.69
CA GLU A 303 -16.52 -32.90 -5.10
C GLU A 303 -15.43 -33.97 -5.21
N ILE A 304 -14.73 -34.03 -6.35
CA ILE A 304 -13.61 -34.96 -6.54
C ILE A 304 -12.46 -34.61 -5.60
N ILE A 305 -12.15 -33.31 -5.42
CA ILE A 305 -11.14 -32.85 -4.47
C ILE A 305 -11.55 -33.23 -3.04
N ALA A 306 -12.80 -33.00 -2.63
CA ALA A 306 -13.29 -33.41 -1.31
C ALA A 306 -13.10 -34.91 -1.05
N LYS A 307 -13.50 -35.76 -2.01
CA LYS A 307 -13.31 -37.22 -1.95
C LYS A 307 -11.83 -37.60 -1.89
N TYR A 308 -10.98 -36.91 -2.65
CA TYR A 308 -9.54 -37.11 -2.63
C TYR A 308 -8.95 -36.79 -1.25
N LEU A 309 -9.29 -35.63 -0.68
CA LEU A 309 -8.81 -35.21 0.64
C LEU A 309 -9.25 -36.18 1.74
N GLN A 310 -10.50 -36.66 1.69
CA GLN A 310 -10.96 -37.68 2.64
C GLN A 310 -10.15 -38.97 2.52
N ARG A 311 -9.94 -39.47 1.30
CA ARG A 311 -9.22 -40.72 1.07
C ARG A 311 -7.73 -40.62 1.37
N ALA A 312 -7.08 -39.54 0.95
CA ALA A 312 -5.64 -39.38 0.99
C ALA A 312 -5.14 -38.86 2.35
N LYS A 313 -5.96 -38.06 3.05
CA LYS A 313 -5.57 -37.38 4.29
C LYS A 313 -6.48 -37.68 5.46
N GLY A 314 -7.67 -38.24 5.25
CA GLY A 314 -8.64 -38.45 6.32
C GLY A 314 -9.36 -37.17 6.75
N VAL A 315 -9.31 -36.09 5.96
CA VAL A 315 -10.01 -34.83 6.26
C VAL A 315 -11.26 -34.69 5.40
N THR A 316 -12.40 -34.41 6.04
CA THR A 316 -13.68 -34.25 5.36
C THR A 316 -13.96 -32.77 5.12
N TYR A 317 -14.25 -32.42 3.87
CA TYR A 317 -14.75 -31.09 3.48
C TYR A 317 -16.00 -31.25 2.63
N ALA A 318 -16.96 -30.33 2.78
CA ALA A 318 -18.03 -30.15 1.81
C ALA A 318 -17.46 -29.52 0.53
N ALA A 319 -18.10 -29.73 -0.62
CA ALA A 319 -17.67 -29.09 -1.87
C ALA A 319 -17.69 -27.55 -1.78
N THR A 320 -18.52 -26.97 -0.90
CA THR A 320 -18.58 -25.52 -0.62
C THR A 320 -17.40 -24.99 0.18
N GLU A 321 -16.62 -25.87 0.79
CA GLU A 321 -15.42 -25.58 1.58
C GLU A 321 -14.13 -25.72 0.75
N ILE A 322 -14.28 -25.78 -0.58
CA ILE A 322 -13.18 -25.92 -1.53
C ILE A 322 -13.32 -24.84 -2.60
N GLN A 323 -12.21 -24.19 -2.91
CA GLN A 323 -12.10 -23.27 -4.03
C GLN A 323 -10.92 -23.65 -4.91
N VAL A 324 -11.19 -23.79 -6.21
CA VAL A 324 -10.18 -23.99 -7.25
C VAL A 324 -9.61 -22.65 -7.66
N CYS A 325 -8.28 -22.60 -7.83
CA CYS A 325 -7.50 -21.42 -8.11
C CYS A 325 -6.56 -21.66 -9.32
N GLY A 326 -6.07 -20.56 -9.89
CA GLY A 326 -5.01 -20.44 -10.88
C GLY A 326 -3.62 -20.88 -10.38
N GLY A 327 -3.56 -22.07 -9.79
CA GLY A 327 -2.43 -22.61 -9.03
C GLY A 327 -2.47 -22.28 -7.54
N ALA A 328 -1.68 -23.04 -6.76
CA ALA A 328 -1.58 -22.89 -5.31
C ALA A 328 -1.15 -21.47 -4.86
N GLN A 329 -0.32 -20.79 -5.67
CA GLN A 329 0.11 -19.42 -5.40
C GLN A 329 -1.06 -18.43 -5.29
N GLN A 330 -2.07 -18.54 -6.17
CA GLN A 330 -3.25 -17.67 -6.08
C GLN A 330 -4.05 -17.99 -4.83
N ALA A 331 -4.15 -19.27 -4.45
CA ALA A 331 -4.85 -19.65 -3.23
C ALA A 331 -4.18 -19.05 -1.97
N ILE A 332 -2.85 -19.12 -1.88
CA ILE A 332 -2.08 -18.46 -0.81
C ILE A 332 -2.32 -16.95 -0.82
N TYR A 333 -2.22 -16.30 -1.98
CA TYR A 333 -2.44 -14.87 -2.12
C TYR A 333 -3.84 -14.44 -1.65
N ASN A 334 -4.88 -15.14 -2.10
CA ASN A 334 -6.26 -14.85 -1.73
C ASN A 334 -6.49 -14.97 -0.22
N MET A 335 -5.93 -16.00 0.42
CA MET A 335 -6.10 -16.22 1.86
C MET A 335 -5.37 -15.18 2.71
N ILE A 336 -4.15 -14.82 2.30
CA ILE A 336 -3.40 -13.73 2.94
C ILE A 336 -4.22 -12.43 2.84
N LEU A 337 -4.80 -12.13 1.68
CA LEU A 337 -5.61 -10.93 1.50
C LEU A 337 -6.93 -10.96 2.29
N ALA A 338 -7.57 -12.13 2.39
CA ALA A 338 -8.85 -12.29 3.08
C ALA A 338 -8.72 -12.21 4.61
N ILE A 339 -7.61 -12.70 5.17
CA ILE A 339 -7.43 -12.83 6.62
C ILE A 339 -6.80 -11.57 7.23
N LEU A 340 -5.85 -10.94 6.54
CA LEU A 340 -5.04 -9.88 7.14
C LEU A 340 -5.73 -8.52 7.12
N ARG A 341 -5.58 -7.80 8.24
CA ARG A 341 -5.94 -6.38 8.37
C ARG A 341 -4.66 -5.54 8.45
N PRO A 342 -4.75 -4.21 8.24
CA PRO A 342 -3.63 -3.32 8.46
C PRO A 342 -3.02 -3.50 9.87
N GLY A 343 -1.71 -3.73 9.94
CA GLY A 343 -0.98 -3.97 11.19
C GLY A 343 -0.88 -5.45 11.62
N ASP A 344 -1.68 -6.34 11.03
CA ASP A 344 -1.52 -7.78 11.26
C ASP A 344 -0.20 -8.28 10.64
N LYS A 345 0.37 -9.33 11.24
CA LYS A 345 1.66 -9.92 10.84
C LYS A 345 1.51 -11.38 10.41
N VAL A 346 2.46 -11.85 9.61
CA VAL A 346 2.58 -13.25 9.20
C VAL A 346 3.88 -13.85 9.71
N LEU A 347 3.79 -15.03 10.34
CA LEU A 347 4.93 -15.81 10.77
C LEU A 347 5.34 -16.80 9.67
N LEU A 348 6.59 -16.71 9.20
CA LEU A 348 7.17 -17.66 8.25
C LEU A 348 8.37 -18.38 8.86
N PRO A 349 8.32 -19.72 8.98
CA PRO A 349 9.49 -20.55 9.21
C PRO A 349 10.48 -20.42 8.05
N SER A 350 11.75 -20.16 8.34
CA SER A 350 12.82 -20.06 7.34
C SER A 350 13.72 -21.29 7.37
N PRO A 351 14.23 -21.74 6.20
CA PRO A 351 14.05 -21.16 4.87
C PRO A 351 12.65 -21.42 4.30
N TYR A 352 12.19 -20.50 3.45
CA TYR A 352 10.85 -20.53 2.86
C TYR A 352 10.90 -20.24 1.35
N TRP A 353 9.84 -20.63 0.64
CA TRP A 353 9.65 -20.29 -0.76
C TRP A 353 9.55 -18.77 -0.96
N GLY A 354 10.44 -18.19 -1.76
CA GLY A 354 10.63 -16.73 -1.84
C GLY A 354 9.38 -15.93 -2.25
N SER A 355 8.42 -16.54 -2.94
CA SER A 355 7.18 -15.85 -3.32
C SER A 355 6.28 -15.52 -2.13
N TYR A 356 6.42 -16.21 -0.98
CA TYR A 356 5.71 -15.81 0.24
C TYR A 356 6.02 -14.37 0.61
N GLU A 357 7.31 -14.01 0.71
CA GLU A 357 7.74 -12.64 1.01
C GLU A 357 7.26 -11.64 -0.06
N GLY A 358 7.28 -12.02 -1.34
CA GLY A 358 6.75 -11.19 -2.43
C GLY A 358 5.25 -10.91 -2.31
N ILE A 359 4.45 -11.92 -1.93
CA ILE A 359 3.01 -11.76 -1.68
C ILE A 359 2.78 -10.86 -0.46
N LEU A 360 3.52 -11.07 0.63
CA LEU A 360 3.41 -10.26 1.86
C LEU A 360 3.74 -8.79 1.62
N ALA A 361 4.77 -8.51 0.81
CA ALA A 361 5.12 -7.14 0.40
C ALA A 361 3.97 -6.46 -0.35
N GLN A 362 3.26 -7.21 -1.22
CA GLN A 362 2.14 -6.69 -2.01
C GLN A 362 0.93 -6.30 -1.17
N VAL A 363 0.63 -7.09 -0.12
CA VAL A 363 -0.48 -6.81 0.80
C VAL A 363 -0.10 -5.86 1.94
N LYS A 364 1.13 -5.32 1.94
CA LYS A 364 1.68 -4.41 2.95
C LYS A 364 1.60 -4.95 4.39
N THR A 365 1.81 -6.25 4.58
CA THR A 365 1.90 -6.89 5.91
C THR A 365 3.34 -7.06 6.35
N GLN A 366 3.57 -7.11 7.66
CA GLN A 366 4.90 -7.36 8.22
C GLN A 366 5.15 -8.87 8.35
N LEU A 367 6.34 -9.27 7.91
CA LEU A 367 6.87 -10.61 8.06
C LEU A 367 7.61 -10.75 9.40
N VAL A 368 7.20 -11.71 10.21
CA VAL A 368 7.98 -12.24 11.34
C VAL A 368 8.65 -13.52 10.87
N GLN A 369 9.98 -13.54 10.81
CA GLN A 369 10.73 -14.74 10.43
C GLN A 369 11.01 -15.61 11.65
N LEU A 370 10.61 -16.88 11.60
CA LEU A 370 11.04 -17.90 12.55
C LEU A 370 12.28 -18.59 11.98
N LYS A 371 13.46 -18.30 12.55
CA LYS A 371 14.73 -18.82 12.05
C LYS A 371 14.99 -20.25 12.52
N ASN A 372 14.83 -21.22 11.61
CA ASN A 372 15.28 -22.59 11.83
C ASN A 372 16.71 -22.75 11.29
N THR A 373 17.44 -23.73 11.82
CA THR A 373 18.85 -23.94 11.47
C THR A 373 19.04 -25.29 10.79
N LEU A 374 20.21 -25.48 10.18
CA LEU A 374 20.56 -26.73 9.51
C LEU A 374 20.63 -27.88 10.53
N GLU A 375 21.11 -27.61 11.74
CA GLU A 375 21.23 -28.58 12.83
C GLU A 375 19.87 -29.13 13.27
N ASP A 376 18.83 -28.31 13.17
CA ASP A 376 17.43 -28.67 13.42
C ASP A 376 16.75 -29.27 12.16
N ASN A 377 17.52 -29.60 11.10
CA ASN A 377 17.01 -29.98 9.77
C ASN A 377 15.98 -28.99 9.21
N TYR A 378 16.13 -27.70 9.55
CA TYR A 378 15.18 -26.64 9.21
C TYR A 378 13.72 -26.89 9.67
N LEU A 379 13.50 -27.84 10.59
CA LEU A 379 12.19 -28.12 11.17
C LEU A 379 11.83 -27.05 12.19
N ILE A 380 10.54 -26.84 12.41
CA ILE A 380 10.05 -25.85 13.35
C ILE A 380 10.32 -26.32 14.78
N ASN A 381 11.03 -25.50 15.56
CA ASN A 381 11.19 -25.71 16.98
C ASN A 381 9.96 -25.15 17.75
N PRO A 382 9.20 -25.98 18.48
CA PRO A 382 7.98 -25.54 19.18
C PRO A 382 8.23 -24.46 20.25
N VAL A 383 9.38 -24.49 20.92
CA VAL A 383 9.74 -23.49 21.94
C VAL A 383 9.97 -22.13 21.29
N LYS A 384 10.77 -22.09 20.22
CA LYS A 384 11.01 -20.85 19.45
C LYS A 384 9.74 -20.33 18.78
N LEU A 385 8.86 -21.23 18.33
CA LEU A 385 7.54 -20.87 17.80
C LEU A 385 6.71 -20.14 18.87
N GLU A 386 6.63 -20.69 20.07
CA GLU A 386 5.91 -20.07 21.18
C GLU A 386 6.49 -18.72 21.57
N GLU A 387 7.82 -18.61 21.67
CA GLU A 387 8.51 -17.35 21.94
C GLU A 387 8.19 -16.28 20.88
N ALA A 388 8.24 -16.65 19.60
CA ALA A 388 7.95 -15.73 18.49
C ALA A 388 6.50 -15.25 18.50
N LEU A 389 5.54 -16.16 18.76
CA LEU A 389 4.12 -15.82 18.88
C LEU A 389 3.84 -14.95 20.11
N THR A 390 4.49 -15.25 21.23
CA THR A 390 4.36 -14.46 22.47
C THR A 390 4.88 -13.04 22.27
N ALA A 391 6.03 -12.88 21.62
CA ALA A 391 6.64 -11.59 21.35
C ALA A 391 5.88 -10.76 20.29
N ASN A 392 4.98 -11.37 19.52
CA ASN A 392 4.27 -10.74 18.41
C ASN A 392 2.78 -11.11 18.41
N PRO A 393 1.97 -10.55 19.34
CA PRO A 393 0.55 -10.87 19.45
C PRO A 393 -0.28 -10.43 18.22
N GLU A 394 0.28 -9.63 17.32
CA GLU A 394 -0.33 -9.21 16.05
C GLU A 394 -0.23 -10.28 14.94
N ILE A 395 0.49 -11.38 15.17
CA ILE A 395 0.51 -12.49 14.22
C ILE A 395 -0.91 -13.04 14.05
N ARG A 396 -1.34 -13.18 12.79
CA ARG A 396 -2.62 -13.80 12.41
C ARG A 396 -2.46 -15.06 11.60
N ILE A 397 -1.35 -15.19 10.88
CA ILE A 397 -1.11 -16.33 10.00
C ILE A 397 0.24 -16.95 10.34
N LEU A 398 0.26 -18.27 10.47
CA LEU A 398 1.45 -19.10 10.31
C LEU A 398 1.37 -19.79 8.94
N ILE A 399 2.38 -19.63 8.09
CA ILE A 399 2.48 -20.45 6.87
C ILE A 399 3.36 -21.65 7.16
N LEU A 400 2.81 -22.84 6.96
CA LEU A 400 3.49 -24.12 7.12
C LEU A 400 3.57 -24.81 5.76
N CYS A 401 4.76 -24.87 5.16
CA CYS A 401 5.00 -25.62 3.93
C CYS A 401 5.58 -26.99 4.29
N ASN A 402 4.81 -28.05 4.07
CA ASN A 402 5.17 -29.41 4.51
C ASN A 402 4.66 -30.46 3.51
N PRO A 403 5.54 -31.12 2.72
CA PRO A 403 6.99 -30.97 2.67
C PRO A 403 7.48 -29.58 2.23
N SER A 404 8.64 -29.18 2.74
CA SER A 404 9.17 -27.82 2.58
C SER A 404 9.84 -27.59 1.22
N ASN A 405 9.54 -26.43 0.62
CA ASN A 405 10.40 -25.76 -0.36
C ASN A 405 11.01 -24.51 0.30
N PRO A 406 12.34 -24.38 0.40
CA PRO A 406 13.37 -25.11 -0.37
C PRO A 406 14.03 -26.29 0.36
N ALA A 407 13.73 -26.53 1.64
CA ALA A 407 14.53 -27.44 2.46
C ALA A 407 14.34 -28.93 2.14
N GLY A 408 13.24 -29.32 1.49
CA GLY A 408 12.90 -30.71 1.23
C GLY A 408 12.52 -31.51 2.48
N THR A 409 12.33 -30.83 3.61
CA THR A 409 12.08 -31.45 4.91
C THR A 409 10.60 -31.75 5.12
N LEU A 410 10.32 -32.80 5.88
CA LEU A 410 8.97 -33.26 6.22
C LEU A 410 8.87 -33.40 7.74
N HIS A 411 7.91 -32.70 8.34
CA HIS A 411 7.57 -32.85 9.75
C HIS A 411 6.85 -34.18 9.97
N SER A 412 7.27 -34.93 10.99
CA SER A 412 6.55 -36.13 11.43
C SER A 412 5.22 -35.77 12.10
N PRO A 413 4.28 -36.73 12.22
CA PRO A 413 3.04 -36.55 12.99
C PRO A 413 3.27 -35.97 14.39
N GLU A 414 4.29 -36.46 15.10
CA GLU A 414 4.63 -36.02 16.46
C GLU A 414 5.10 -34.56 16.46
N GLN A 415 5.90 -34.16 15.47
CA GLN A 415 6.38 -32.78 15.33
C GLN A 415 5.26 -31.81 14.97
N LEU A 416 4.35 -32.22 14.07
CA LEU A 416 3.16 -31.43 13.75
C LEU A 416 2.25 -31.27 14.97
N GLU A 417 2.09 -32.32 15.78
CA GLU A 417 1.31 -32.26 17.01
C GLU A 417 1.96 -31.32 18.06
N GLN A 418 3.28 -31.27 18.15
CA GLN A 418 3.98 -30.29 18.99
C GLN A 418 3.74 -28.84 18.55
N ILE A 419 3.72 -28.58 17.24
CA ILE A 419 3.35 -27.26 16.68
C ILE A 419 1.90 -26.94 17.02
N ALA A 420 0.98 -27.88 16.81
CA ALA A 420 -0.44 -27.70 17.14
C ALA A 420 -0.66 -27.50 18.64
N ALA A 421 0.12 -28.15 19.50
CA ALA A 421 0.06 -27.98 20.95
C ALA A 421 0.37 -26.55 21.37
N VAL A 422 1.35 -25.91 20.74
CA VAL A 422 1.60 -24.47 20.91
C VAL A 422 0.37 -23.69 20.46
N LEU A 423 -0.10 -23.88 19.23
CA LEU A 423 -1.22 -23.10 18.68
C LEU A 423 -2.54 -23.29 19.44
N ARG A 424 -2.76 -24.42 20.12
CA ARG A 424 -3.96 -24.67 20.96
C ARG A 424 -3.98 -23.87 22.26
N LYS A 425 -2.83 -23.31 22.70
CA LYS A 425 -2.79 -22.45 23.90
C LYS A 425 -3.77 -21.27 23.73
N PRO A 426 -4.52 -20.90 24.78
CA PRO A 426 -5.60 -19.90 24.67
C PRO A 426 -5.19 -18.59 23.99
N GLN A 427 -3.98 -18.10 24.27
CA GLN A 427 -3.43 -16.87 23.72
C GLN A 427 -3.05 -16.93 22.24
N PHE A 428 -3.06 -18.10 21.59
CA PHE A 428 -2.71 -18.28 20.17
C PHE A 428 -3.87 -18.80 19.33
N ARG A 429 -5.09 -18.87 19.89
CA ARG A 429 -6.28 -19.37 19.18
C ARG A 429 -6.66 -18.55 17.94
N HIS A 430 -6.25 -17.28 17.91
CA HIS A 430 -6.50 -16.38 16.78
C HIS A 430 -5.56 -16.59 15.59
N VAL A 431 -4.55 -17.46 15.70
CA VAL A 431 -3.60 -17.73 14.62
C VAL A 431 -4.18 -18.78 13.67
N VAL A 432 -4.37 -18.39 12.42
CA VAL A 432 -4.75 -19.26 11.31
C VAL A 432 -3.50 -19.90 10.70
N VAL A 433 -3.60 -21.16 10.29
CA VAL A 433 -2.52 -21.87 9.60
C VAL A 433 -2.83 -21.98 8.12
N ILE A 434 -1.96 -21.43 7.27
CA ILE A 434 -1.95 -21.76 5.85
C ILE A 434 -1.01 -22.96 5.69
N SER A 435 -1.58 -24.15 5.48
CA SER A 435 -0.85 -25.40 5.30
C SER A 435 -0.62 -25.62 3.80
N ASP A 436 0.56 -25.25 3.29
CA ASP A 436 0.97 -25.54 1.92
C ASP A 436 1.50 -26.98 1.80
N GLU A 437 0.66 -27.84 1.24
CA GLU A 437 0.87 -29.28 1.12
C GLU A 437 1.08 -29.70 -0.34
N ILE A 438 1.47 -28.77 -1.22
CA ILE A 438 1.66 -28.99 -2.67
C ILE A 438 2.65 -30.12 -3.02
N TYR A 439 3.57 -30.46 -2.11
CA TYR A 439 4.58 -31.50 -2.28
C TYR A 439 4.20 -32.85 -1.64
N GLU A 440 2.96 -33.03 -1.16
CA GLU A 440 2.55 -34.22 -0.38
C GLU A 440 2.84 -35.58 -1.00
N GLN A 441 2.88 -35.69 -2.34
CA GLN A 441 3.12 -36.95 -3.05
C GLN A 441 4.60 -37.16 -3.38
N ILE A 442 5.45 -36.17 -3.10
CA ILE A 442 6.90 -36.21 -3.35
C ILE A 442 7.58 -36.41 -1.99
N VAL A 443 7.35 -37.60 -1.43
CA VAL A 443 7.93 -38.03 -0.14
C VAL A 443 8.82 -39.24 -0.40
N TYR A 444 10.09 -39.13 -0.03
CA TYR A 444 11.07 -40.19 -0.19
C TYR A 444 11.07 -41.10 1.03
N GLN A 445 11.06 -42.42 0.81
CA GLN A 445 11.17 -43.42 1.87
C GLN A 445 12.57 -44.02 1.83
N ASP A 446 13.32 -43.87 2.91
CA ASP A 446 14.61 -44.54 3.05
C ASP A 446 14.37 -46.01 3.43
N GLU A 447 15.21 -46.90 2.89
CA GLU A 447 15.13 -48.32 3.19
C GLU A 447 15.37 -48.59 4.69
N GLY A 448 14.48 -49.35 5.32
CA GLY A 448 14.55 -49.68 6.75
C GLY A 448 14.14 -48.54 7.71
N ALA A 449 13.90 -47.32 7.22
CA ALA A 449 13.41 -46.22 8.06
C ALA A 449 11.90 -46.35 8.36
N PRO A 450 11.39 -45.75 9.46
CA PRO A 450 9.96 -45.64 9.70
C PRO A 450 9.24 -45.04 8.49
N LYS A 451 8.00 -45.47 8.26
CA LYS A 451 7.19 -44.98 7.14
C LYS A 451 7.00 -43.47 7.28
N ARG A 452 7.47 -42.71 6.29
CA ARG A 452 7.20 -41.26 6.21
C ARG A 452 5.77 -41.03 5.74
N VAL A 453 5.02 -40.24 6.49
CA VAL A 453 3.62 -39.90 6.19
C VAL A 453 3.47 -38.39 6.15
N CYS A 454 2.97 -37.88 5.03
CA CYS A 454 2.55 -36.49 4.92
C CYS A 454 1.18 -36.31 5.57
N GLN A 455 1.16 -36.12 6.89
CA GLN A 455 -0.08 -35.80 7.61
C GLN A 455 -0.50 -34.37 7.32
N SER A 456 -1.78 -34.17 7.02
CA SER A 456 -2.32 -32.82 6.86
C SER A 456 -2.54 -32.17 8.22
N PHE A 457 -2.16 -30.90 8.33
CA PHE A 457 -2.27 -30.17 9.58
C PHE A 457 -3.71 -30.00 10.06
N ALA A 458 -4.67 -29.94 9.11
CA ALA A 458 -6.09 -29.85 9.40
C ALA A 458 -6.69 -31.09 10.08
N THR A 459 -5.97 -32.23 10.08
CA THR A 459 -6.41 -33.47 10.74
C THR A 459 -6.10 -33.49 12.23
N LEU A 460 -5.27 -32.57 12.72
CA LEU A 460 -4.89 -32.53 14.13
C LEU A 460 -6.06 -31.99 14.98
N PRO A 461 -6.20 -32.48 16.23
CA PRO A 461 -7.23 -32.00 17.14
C PRO A 461 -7.18 -30.47 17.29
N ASP A 462 -8.35 -29.84 17.22
CA ASP A 462 -8.58 -28.38 17.32
C ASP A 462 -7.80 -27.52 16.30
N MET A 463 -7.40 -28.10 15.16
CA MET A 463 -6.74 -27.39 14.07
C MET A 463 -7.61 -27.22 12.83
N PHE A 464 -8.63 -28.06 12.62
CA PHE A 464 -9.49 -28.01 11.43
C PHE A 464 -10.13 -26.63 11.20
N GLU A 465 -10.72 -26.03 12.25
CA GLU A 465 -11.46 -24.76 12.18
C GLU A 465 -10.63 -23.51 11.86
N ARG A 466 -9.30 -23.67 11.78
CA ARG A 466 -8.34 -22.58 11.59
C ARG A 466 -7.15 -23.00 10.74
N THR A 467 -7.32 -24.02 9.91
CA THR A 467 -6.32 -24.43 8.93
C THR A 467 -6.91 -24.31 7.53
N ILE A 468 -6.22 -23.57 6.67
CA ILE A 468 -6.48 -23.56 5.23
C ILE A 468 -5.45 -24.47 4.57
N LEU A 469 -5.92 -25.58 4.04
CA LEU A 469 -5.11 -26.52 3.27
C LEU A 469 -4.97 -25.98 1.85
N ILE A 470 -3.74 -25.75 1.41
CA ILE A 470 -3.40 -25.38 0.04
C ILE A 470 -2.73 -26.55 -0.65
N ASN A 471 -3.18 -26.86 -1.86
CA ASN A 471 -2.58 -27.90 -2.68
C ASN A 471 -2.88 -27.69 -4.17
N GLY A 472 -2.51 -28.62 -5.03
CA GLY A 472 -2.73 -28.53 -6.46
C GLY A 472 -2.01 -29.61 -7.26
N PHE A 473 -1.98 -29.42 -8.57
CA PHE A 473 -1.56 -30.49 -9.48
C PHE A 473 -0.18 -30.25 -10.10
N SER A 474 0.43 -29.08 -9.82
CA SER A 474 1.66 -28.66 -10.49
C SER A 474 2.86 -29.57 -10.23
N LYS A 475 2.97 -30.17 -9.04
CA LYS A 475 4.16 -30.94 -8.65
C LYS A 475 3.97 -32.44 -8.82
N ALA A 476 2.92 -32.99 -8.21
CA ALA A 476 2.61 -34.43 -8.28
C ALA A 476 2.31 -34.93 -9.72
N TYR A 477 1.80 -34.05 -10.60
CA TYR A 477 1.36 -34.44 -11.94
C TYR A 477 2.02 -33.64 -13.08
N ALA A 478 3.11 -32.92 -12.81
CA ALA A 478 3.79 -32.05 -13.79
C ALA A 478 2.89 -31.02 -14.49
N MET A 479 1.83 -30.54 -13.82
CA MET A 479 0.86 -29.60 -14.41
C MET A 479 1.20 -28.13 -14.08
N THR A 480 2.48 -27.77 -14.06
CA THR A 480 2.99 -26.41 -13.75
C THR A 480 2.34 -25.34 -14.62
N GLY A 481 2.33 -25.55 -15.95
CA GLY A 481 1.79 -24.62 -16.94
C GLY A 481 0.26 -24.62 -17.06
N LEU A 482 -0.44 -25.65 -16.53
CA LEU A 482 -1.91 -25.72 -16.58
C LEU A 482 -2.60 -24.87 -15.50
N ARG A 483 -1.83 -24.40 -14.51
CA ARG A 483 -2.29 -23.43 -13.49
C ARG A 483 -3.54 -23.89 -12.72
N ILE A 484 -3.55 -25.14 -12.25
CA ILE A 484 -4.66 -25.67 -11.43
C ILE A 484 -4.17 -25.98 -10.02
N GLY A 485 -4.74 -25.29 -9.03
CA GLY A 485 -4.56 -25.54 -7.61
C GLY A 485 -5.87 -25.34 -6.86
N TYR A 486 -5.87 -25.55 -5.56
CA TYR A 486 -7.05 -25.35 -4.73
C TYR A 486 -6.69 -24.99 -3.30
N MET A 487 -7.65 -24.39 -2.61
CA MET A 487 -7.70 -24.30 -1.16
C MET A 487 -8.90 -25.05 -0.62
N ALA A 488 -8.74 -25.68 0.54
CA ALA A 488 -9.80 -26.30 1.32
C ALA A 488 -9.73 -25.81 2.76
N GLY A 489 -10.84 -25.41 3.34
CA GLY A 489 -10.86 -24.84 4.68
C GLY A 489 -12.27 -24.53 5.17
N PRO A 490 -12.41 -24.09 6.43
CA PRO A 490 -13.71 -23.75 7.00
C PRO A 490 -14.47 -22.78 6.11
N LYS A 491 -15.76 -23.03 5.94
CA LYS A 491 -16.66 -22.31 5.03
C LYS A 491 -16.50 -20.78 5.07
N HIS A 492 -16.36 -20.19 6.26
CA HIS A 492 -16.20 -18.73 6.44
C HIS A 492 -14.99 -18.13 5.70
N PHE A 493 -13.90 -18.87 5.53
CA PHE A 493 -12.72 -18.39 4.80
C PHE A 493 -12.85 -18.56 3.28
N ILE A 494 -13.72 -19.49 2.84
CA ILE A 494 -13.87 -19.86 1.43
C ILE A 494 -15.00 -19.06 0.75
N GLU A 495 -16.04 -18.68 1.51
CA GLU A 495 -17.07 -17.72 1.07
C GLU A 495 -16.54 -16.30 0.96
#